data_AF-A0A5J4PA70-F1
#
_entry.id   AF-A0A5J4PA70-F1
#
_cell.length_a   1.000
_cell.length_b   1.000
_cell.length_c   1.000
_cell.angle_alpha   90.00
_cell.angle_beta   90.00
_cell.angle_gamma   90.00
#
_symmetry.space_group_name_H-M   'P 1'
#
loop_
_entity.id
_entity.type
_entity.pdbx_description
1 polymer ?
#
loop_
_entity_poly.entity_id
_entity_poly.type
_entity_poly.pdbx_seq_one_letter_code
_entity_poly.pdbx_strand_id
1 'polypeptide(L)' 'RDFIKAIRLKQSADLLSSQKFGVSEIAYAVGFTNLSHFSNTFHEFYGVSPKEYTRKKENIAAEEQ' A
#
# COMPACT_ATOMS: atom_id res chain seq x y z
N ARG A 1 4.38 9.03 -17.70
CA ARG A 1 3.04 9.33 -17.14
C ARG A 1 2.94 8.71 -15.74
N ASP A 2 3.99 8.88 -14.94
CA ASP A 2 4.27 8.02 -13.77
C ASP A 2 4.21 8.78 -12.45
N PHE A 3 4.20 10.11 -12.53
CA PHE A 3 4.08 11.00 -11.37
C PHE A 3 2.77 10.78 -10.59
N ILE A 4 1.63 10.70 -11.28
CA ILE A 4 0.33 10.42 -10.64
C ILE A 4 0.29 9.03 -10.02
N LYS A 5 0.92 8.03 -10.67
CA LYS A 5 1.03 6.67 -10.11
C LYS A 5 1.84 6.69 -8.82
N ALA A 6 3.00 7.35 -8.82
CA ALA A 6 3.82 7.48 -7.61
C ALA A 6 3.08 8.16 -6.45
N ILE A 7 2.30 9.22 -6.72
CA ILE A 7 1.49 9.89 -5.70
C ILE A 7 0.45 8.93 -5.10
N ARG A 8 -0.30 8.21 -5.95
CA ARG A 8 -1.31 7.24 -5.50
C ARG A 8 -0.69 6.12 -4.67
N LEU A 9 0.48 5.63 -5.09
CA LEU A 9 1.22 4.59 -4.37
C LEU A 9 1.72 5.10 -3.00
N LYS A 10 2.17 6.34 -2.92
CA LYS A 10 2.54 6.97 -1.64
C LYS A 10 1.35 7.08 -0.69
N GLN A 11 0.23 7.59 -1.18
CA GLN A 11 -1.01 7.66 -0.40
C GLN A 11 -1.48 6.28 0.07
N SER A 12 -1.40 5.25 -0.79
CA SER A 12 -1.76 3.89 -0.38
C SER A 12 -0.85 3.34 0.71
N ALA A 13 0.45 3.64 0.69
CA ALA A 13 1.39 3.17 1.72
C ALA A 13 1.10 3.81 3.09
N ASP A 14 0.72 5.10 3.10
CA ASP A 14 0.31 5.80 4.32
C ASP A 14 -0.96 5.16 4.92
N LEU A 15 -1.95 4.85 4.07
CA LEU A 15 -3.18 4.18 4.49
C LEU A 15 -2.93 2.74 4.97
N LEU A 16 -2.08 1.99 4.27
CA LEU A 16 -1.69 0.62 4.65
C LEU A 16 -0.96 0.61 6.00
N SER A 17 -0.15 1.63 6.28
CA SER A 17 0.54 1.81 7.56
C SER A 17 -0.40 2.14 8.70
N SER A 18 -1.53 2.79 8.42
CA SER A 18 -2.54 3.11 9.44
C SER A 18 -3.36 1.90 9.90
N GLN A 19 -3.32 0.78 9.14
CA GLN A 19 -4.05 -0.46 9.39
C GLN A 19 -5.57 -0.32 9.57
N LYS A 20 -6.16 0.82 9.17
CA LYS A 20 -7.60 1.09 9.33
C LYS A 20 -8.46 0.48 8.21
N PHE A 21 -7.84 0.12 7.09
CA PHE A 21 -8.54 -0.30 5.88
C PHE A 21 -7.86 -1.52 5.26
N GLY A 22 -8.64 -2.39 4.64
CA GLY A 22 -8.13 -3.52 3.89
C GLY A 22 -7.42 -3.07 2.60
N VAL A 23 -6.51 -3.92 2.11
CA VAL A 23 -5.75 -3.68 0.88
C VAL A 23 -6.66 -3.34 -0.31
N SER A 24 -7.81 -4.01 -0.42
CA SER A 24 -8.80 -3.76 -1.48
C SER A 24 -9.41 -2.38 -1.39
N GLU A 25 -9.83 -1.95 -0.20
CA GLU A 25 -10.46 -0.65 0.02
C GLU A 25 -9.48 0.48 -0.30
N ILE A 26 -8.22 0.33 0.11
CA ILE A 26 -7.16 1.28 -0.18
C ILE A 26 -6.89 1.38 -1.68
N ALA A 27 -6.85 0.25 -2.39
CA ALA A 27 -6.65 0.23 -3.84
C ALA A 27 -7.73 1.06 -4.56
N TYR A 28 -8.99 0.87 -4.19
CA TYR A 28 -10.11 1.64 -4.75
C TYR A 28 -10.06 3.11 -4.33
N ALA A 29 -9.72 3.41 -3.07
CA ALA A 29 -9.66 4.78 -2.54
C ALA A 29 -8.60 5.64 -3.25
N VAL A 30 -7.46 5.07 -3.64
CA VAL A 30 -6.42 5.79 -4.38
C VAL A 30 -6.61 5.73 -5.92
N GLY A 31 -7.73 5.17 -6.38
CA GLY A 31 -8.16 5.22 -7.78
C GLY A 31 -7.62 4.09 -8.66
N PHE A 32 -7.29 2.92 -8.10
CA PHE A 32 -7.14 1.69 -8.89
C PHE A 32 -8.49 0.99 -9.01
N THR A 33 -8.78 0.48 -10.21
CA THR A 33 -9.98 -0.31 -10.48
C THR A 33 -9.71 -1.82 -10.49
N ASN A 34 -8.43 -2.22 -10.46
CA ASN A 34 -8.00 -3.60 -10.49
C ASN A 34 -6.96 -3.85 -9.39
N LEU A 35 -7.31 -4.76 -8.48
CA LEU A 35 -6.50 -5.18 -7.34
C LEU A 35 -5.16 -5.83 -7.73
N SER A 36 -5.16 -6.68 -8.76
CA SER A 36 -3.94 -7.33 -9.24
C SER A 36 -2.99 -6.31 -9.86
N HIS A 37 -3.53 -5.34 -10.61
CA HIS A 37 -2.72 -4.25 -11.16
C HIS A 37 -2.14 -3.37 -10.05
N PHE A 38 -2.96 -3.00 -9.05
CA PHE A 38 -2.49 -2.28 -7.87
C PHE A 38 -1.36 -3.04 -7.16
N SER A 39 -1.56 -4.33 -6.87
CA SER A 39 -0.60 -5.13 -6.12
C SER A 39 0.73 -5.27 -6.86
N ASN A 40 0.69 -5.51 -8.17
CA ASN A 40 1.89 -5.58 -9.00
C ASN A 40 2.62 -4.23 -9.04
N THR A 41 1.90 -3.14 -9.32
CA THR A 41 2.51 -1.80 -9.38
C THR A 41 3.05 -1.34 -8.03
N PHE A 42 2.38 -1.69 -6.93
CA PHE A 42 2.86 -1.40 -5.58
C PHE A 42 4.13 -2.20 -5.28
N HIS A 43 4.16 -3.48 -5.64
CA HIS A 43 5.35 -4.32 -5.50
C HIS A 43 6.52 -3.82 -6.36
N GLU A 44 6.29 -3.43 -7.61
CA GLU A 44 7.31 -2.83 -8.47
C GLU A 44 7.90 -1.55 -7.86
N PHE A 45 7.09 -0.76 -7.16
CA PHE A 45 7.51 0.52 -6.58
C PHE A 45 8.19 0.38 -5.21
N TYR A 46 7.70 -0.51 -4.35
CA TYR A 46 8.19 -0.67 -2.97
C TYR A 46 9.02 -1.94 -2.73
N GLY A 47 9.09 -2.83 -3.72
CA GLY A 47 9.77 -4.14 -3.63
C GLY A 47 9.03 -5.20 -2.81
N VAL A 48 7.86 -4.87 -2.25
CA VAL A 48 7.05 -5.77 -1.41
C VAL A 48 5.57 -5.64 -1.74
N SER A 49 4.81 -6.71 -1.54
CA SER A 49 3.35 -6.63 -1.76
C SER A 49 2.66 -5.71 -0.75
N PRO A 50 1.51 -5.11 -1.08
CA PRO A 50 0.74 -4.28 -0.13
C PRO A 50 0.43 -5.00 1.19
N LYS A 51 0.11 -6.30 1.12
CA LYS A 51 -0.17 -7.13 2.30
C LYS A 51 1.05 -7.31 3.18
N GLU A 52 2.22 -7.52 2.59
CA GLU A 52 3.47 -7.62 3.34
C GLU A 52 3.91 -6.28 3.91
N TYR A 53 3.63 -5.18 3.21
CA TYR A 53 3.89 -3.83 3.69
C TYR A 53 3.10 -3.55 4.99
N THR A 54 1.81 -3.90 5.03
CA THR A 54 0.98 -3.82 6.24
C THR A 54 1.55 -4.68 7.37
N ARG A 55 1.88 -5.95 7.08
CA ARG A 55 2.44 -6.88 8.09
C ARG A 55 3.80 -6.44 8.65
N LYS A 56 4.65 -5.84 7.81
CA LYS A 56 5.98 -5.36 8.24
C LYS A 56 5.86 -4.18 9.22
N LYS A 57 4.85 -3.32 9.05
CA LYS A 57 4.57 -2.23 10.00
C LYS A 57 4.00 -2.73 11.33
N GLU A 58 3.21 -3.80 11.33
CA GLU A 58 2.78 -4.46 12.57
C GLU A 58 3.98 -4.90 13.43
N ASN A 59 4.99 -5.49 12.80
CA ASN A 59 6.17 -5.98 13.53
C ASN A 59 7.11 -4.86 14.03
N ILE A 60 7.17 -3.71 13.35
CA ILE A 60 8.04 -2.59 13.78
C ILE A 60 7.35 -1.76 14.87
N ALA A 61 6.03 -1.58 14.81
CA ALA A 61 5.29 -0.83 15.84
C ALA A 61 5.25 -1.56 17.20
N ALA A 62 5.48 -2.88 17.22
CA ALA A 62 5.57 -3.68 18.45
C ALA A 62 6.93 -3.57 19.17
N GLU A 63 7.97 -3.04 18.52
CA GLU A 63 9.31 -2.87 19.12
C GLU A 63 9.58 -1.44 19.60
N GLU A 64 8.69 -0.48 19.32
CA GLU A 64 8.76 0.91 19.82
C GLU A 64 7.87 1.14 21.07
N GLN A 65 7.44 0.08 21.77
CA GLN A 65 6.71 0.15 23.04
C GLN A 65 7.51 -0.39 24.23
#